data_AF-A0A7M4EVQ0-F1
#
_entry.id   AF-A0A7M4EVQ0-F1
#
_cell.length_a   1.000
_cell.length_b   1.000
_cell.length_c   1.000
_cell.angle_alpha   90.00
_cell.angle_beta   90.00
_cell.angle_gamma   90.00
#
_symmetry.space_group_name_H-M   'P 1'
#
loop_
_entity.id
_entity.type
_entity.pdbx_description
1 polymer ?
#
loop_
_entity_poly.entity_id
_entity_poly.type
_entity_poly.pdbx_seq_one_letter_code
_entity_poly.pdbx_strand_id
1 'polypeptide(L)'
;MPALKLIALAGLISIVAAQQWGPVCEGNPTNEIRGCDKYGCGNFGAPRKGSKETHHGVDVICSDGSQVLAPFDGFITKVNIYIHGRQYEGVEIRGERFCVKLLPVRIAVHIKAGRVRKGAVIGRMLNMQQEFPGIISHLHVENCDHTDPTPNLRPGKIVPPLPLPQLKWAAVCQNNPSNAIRRCDIYGCGYYGAPRKNGKGRHVGVDVKCHDGATVFAPFSGQLSGPIRPFHNGNAIDDGIKIEGGGFCVKLLCIKPDTYRGYVRKGQRIGKMLPMQQVFPGIISHIHVENCDRSDPTFHLTNGQQDQQDQQGQGT
;
A
#
# COMPACT_ATOMS: atom_id res chain seq x y z
N MET A 1 39.11 -59.96 9.31
CA MET A 1 37.69 -59.69 9.65
C MET A 1 37.68 -59.00 11.02
N PRO A 2 36.95 -57.89 11.25
CA PRO A 2 35.71 -57.49 10.61
C PRO A 2 35.76 -56.13 9.88
N ALA A 3 34.84 -55.99 8.92
CA ALA A 3 34.58 -54.76 8.19
C ALA A 3 33.75 -53.80 9.05
N LEU A 4 34.18 -52.54 9.12
CA LEU A 4 33.45 -51.46 9.78
C LEU A 4 32.23 -51.12 8.91
N LYS A 5 31.04 -51.60 9.30
CA LYS A 5 29.78 -51.23 8.64
C LYS A 5 29.40 -49.82 9.08
N LEU A 6 29.62 -48.84 8.20
CA LEU A 6 29.01 -47.52 8.32
C LEU A 6 27.51 -47.66 8.02
N ILE A 7 26.68 -47.67 9.06
CA ILE A 7 25.22 -47.55 8.89
C ILE A 7 24.94 -46.05 8.74
N ALA A 8 24.82 -45.59 7.51
CA ALA A 8 24.29 -44.26 7.21
C ALA A 8 22.78 -44.27 7.46
N LEU A 9 22.36 -43.87 8.65
CA LEU A 9 20.96 -43.63 8.95
C LEU A 9 20.53 -42.32 8.25
N ALA A 10 20.06 -42.44 7.01
CA ALA A 10 19.43 -41.33 6.29
C ALA A 10 18.07 -41.04 6.96
N GLY A 11 18.08 -40.21 8.00
CA GLY A 11 16.86 -39.66 8.58
C GLY A 11 16.14 -38.81 7.55
N LEU A 12 15.05 -39.32 7.00
CA LEU A 12 14.04 -38.53 6.29
C LEU A 12 13.41 -37.57 7.31
N ILE A 13 14.03 -36.41 7.49
CA ILE A 13 13.36 -35.27 8.12
C ILE A 13 12.32 -34.83 7.09
N SER A 14 11.10 -35.33 7.24
CA SER A 14 9.93 -34.84 6.54
C SER A 14 9.65 -33.42 7.05
N ILE A 15 10.38 -32.45 6.50
CA ILE A 15 10.04 -31.03 6.62
C ILE A 15 8.78 -30.84 5.79
N VAL A 16 7.62 -31.16 6.38
CA VAL A 16 6.36 -30.56 5.97
C VAL A 16 6.51 -29.09 6.34
N ALA A 17 7.11 -28.30 5.44
CA ALA A 17 6.99 -26.86 5.52
C ALA A 17 5.49 -26.58 5.42
N ALA A 18 4.86 -26.28 6.56
CA ALA A 18 3.51 -25.76 6.61
C ALA A 18 3.53 -24.52 5.72
N GLN A 19 2.89 -24.62 4.54
CA GLN A 19 3.04 -23.61 3.52
C GLN A 19 2.22 -22.39 3.91
N GLN A 20 2.91 -21.41 4.48
CA GLN A 20 2.33 -20.14 4.84
C GLN A 20 1.85 -19.41 3.58
N TRP A 21 0.77 -18.67 3.77
CA TRP A 21 0.20 -17.87 2.71
C TRP A 21 1.11 -16.69 2.37
N GLY A 22 1.01 -16.23 1.13
CA GLY A 22 1.64 -14.99 0.69
C GLY A 22 0.88 -13.79 1.23
N PRO A 23 1.38 -12.57 0.97
CA PRO A 23 0.61 -11.37 1.21
C PRO A 23 -0.68 -11.39 0.39
N VAL A 24 -1.79 -10.96 0.98
CA VAL A 24 -3.08 -10.85 0.28
C VAL A 24 -3.37 -9.43 -0.24
N CYS A 25 -2.65 -8.42 0.26
CA CYS A 25 -2.82 -7.04 -0.16
C CYS A 25 -1.49 -6.38 -0.49
N GLU A 26 -1.48 -5.62 -1.58
CA GLU A 26 -0.40 -4.71 -1.92
C GLU A 26 -0.14 -3.70 -0.79
N GLY A 27 1.12 -3.48 -0.46
CA GLY A 27 1.50 -2.63 0.66
C GLY A 27 1.32 -3.26 2.04
N ASN A 28 0.87 -4.52 2.16
CA ASN A 28 0.80 -5.26 3.43
C ASN A 28 1.50 -6.65 3.34
N PRO A 29 2.84 -6.70 3.25
CA PRO A 29 3.61 -7.94 3.12
C PRO A 29 3.45 -8.94 4.29
N THR A 30 3.01 -8.47 5.46
CA THR A 30 2.92 -9.27 6.69
C THR A 30 1.51 -9.72 7.02
N ASN A 31 0.52 -9.39 6.17
CA ASN A 31 -0.90 -9.61 6.44
C ASN A 31 -1.33 -9.06 7.82
N GLU A 32 -0.92 -7.81 8.11
CA GLU A 32 -1.31 -7.13 9.34
C GLU A 32 -2.83 -7.13 9.51
N ILE A 33 -3.28 -7.56 10.68
CA ILE A 33 -4.71 -7.70 11.01
C ILE A 33 -5.22 -6.37 11.54
N ARG A 34 -6.38 -5.94 11.02
CA ARG A 34 -7.11 -4.77 11.48
C ARG A 34 -7.39 -4.90 12.99
N GLY A 35 -7.05 -3.83 13.71
CA GLY A 35 -7.40 -3.65 15.12
C GLY A 35 -8.90 -3.41 15.33
N CYS A 36 -9.25 -2.56 16.28
CA CYS A 36 -10.63 -2.17 16.54
C CYS A 36 -10.88 -0.73 16.08
N ASP A 37 -12.07 -0.49 15.53
CA ASP A 37 -12.60 0.85 15.26
C ASP A 37 -14.08 0.90 15.66
N LYS A 38 -14.78 2.00 15.32
CA LYS A 38 -16.20 2.19 15.69
C LYS A 38 -17.15 1.11 15.14
N TYR A 39 -16.73 0.33 14.15
CA TYR A 39 -17.51 -0.75 13.54
C TYR A 39 -17.22 -2.13 14.15
N GLY A 40 -16.17 -2.27 14.97
CA GLY A 40 -15.78 -3.52 15.61
C GLY A 40 -14.30 -3.85 15.41
N CYS A 41 -13.93 -5.10 15.66
CA CYS A 41 -12.55 -5.58 15.59
C CYS A 41 -12.36 -6.60 14.47
N GLY A 42 -11.17 -6.61 13.87
CA GLY A 42 -10.83 -7.42 12.72
C GLY A 42 -10.36 -8.85 12.99
N ASN A 43 -10.14 -9.23 14.25
CA ASN A 43 -9.64 -10.57 14.60
C ASN A 43 -10.72 -11.65 14.43
N PHE A 44 -10.28 -12.89 14.18
CA PHE A 44 -11.16 -14.07 14.19
C PHE A 44 -11.83 -14.22 15.55
N GLY A 45 -13.11 -14.58 15.55
CA GLY A 45 -13.91 -14.74 16.76
C GLY A 45 -14.34 -13.43 17.43
N ALA A 46 -13.99 -12.25 16.87
CA ALA A 46 -14.40 -10.97 17.45
C ALA A 46 -15.94 -10.85 17.50
N PRO A 47 -16.51 -10.32 18.60
CA PRO A 47 -17.96 -10.20 18.75
C PRO A 47 -18.54 -9.21 17.73
N ARG A 48 -19.68 -9.56 17.12
CA ARG A 48 -20.41 -8.65 16.24
C ARG A 48 -21.49 -7.90 17.02
N LYS A 49 -21.41 -6.56 16.99
CA LYS A 49 -22.28 -5.66 17.77
C LYS A 49 -23.76 -5.97 17.51
N GLY A 50 -24.50 -6.30 18.57
CA GLY A 50 -25.94 -6.57 18.49
C GLY A 50 -26.31 -7.99 18.05
N SER A 51 -25.36 -8.92 17.96
CA SER A 51 -25.63 -10.34 17.68
C SER A 51 -24.87 -11.25 18.65
N LYS A 52 -25.30 -12.52 18.74
CA LYS A 52 -24.53 -13.58 19.40
C LYS A 52 -23.45 -14.18 18.48
N GLU A 53 -23.37 -13.73 17.23
CA GLU A 53 -22.43 -14.22 16.24
C GLU A 53 -21.06 -13.58 16.40
N THR A 54 -20.04 -14.33 16.01
CA THR A 54 -18.64 -13.91 16.04
C THR A 54 -18.14 -13.69 14.61
N HIS A 55 -16.98 -13.06 14.50
CA HIS A 55 -16.32 -12.86 13.22
C HIS A 55 -15.73 -14.18 12.69
N HIS A 56 -16.27 -14.70 11.58
CA HIS A 56 -15.86 -15.98 10.99
C HIS A 56 -14.59 -15.92 10.12
N GLY A 57 -14.02 -14.73 9.97
CA GLY A 57 -12.79 -14.50 9.23
C GLY A 57 -11.85 -13.56 9.97
N VAL A 58 -10.87 -13.05 9.24
CA VAL A 58 -9.89 -12.08 9.72
C VAL A 58 -9.84 -10.93 8.73
N ASP A 59 -9.85 -9.71 9.24
CA ASP A 59 -9.77 -8.51 8.43
C ASP A 59 -8.29 -8.12 8.28
N VAL A 60 -7.69 -8.40 7.13
CA VAL A 60 -6.30 -8.00 6.82
C VAL A 60 -6.31 -6.57 6.28
N ILE A 61 -5.53 -5.66 6.87
CA ILE A 61 -5.48 -4.25 6.47
C ILE A 61 -5.14 -4.15 4.98
N CYS A 62 -5.96 -3.40 4.24
CA CYS A 62 -5.83 -3.23 2.81
C CYS A 62 -6.49 -1.93 2.36
N SER A 63 -5.74 -0.99 1.80
CA SER A 63 -6.27 0.30 1.38
C SER A 63 -7.22 0.16 0.19
N ASP A 64 -8.24 1.02 0.13
CA ASP A 64 -9.20 1.05 -0.96
C ASP A 64 -8.50 1.19 -2.32
N GLY A 65 -8.86 0.35 -3.30
CA GLY A 65 -8.26 0.35 -4.64
C GLY A 65 -6.94 -0.41 -4.79
N SER A 66 -6.32 -0.85 -3.69
CA SER A 66 -5.05 -1.61 -3.70
C SER A 66 -5.18 -2.91 -4.47
N GLN A 67 -4.08 -3.38 -5.05
CA GLN A 67 -4.05 -4.69 -5.68
C GLN A 67 -4.20 -5.80 -4.63
N VAL A 68 -5.09 -6.75 -4.92
CA VAL A 68 -5.28 -7.95 -4.10
C VAL A 68 -4.50 -9.08 -4.75
N LEU A 69 -3.76 -9.82 -3.93
CA LEU A 69 -2.80 -10.84 -4.36
C LEU A 69 -3.29 -12.24 -3.95
N ALA A 70 -3.00 -13.25 -4.77
CA ALA A 70 -3.29 -14.63 -4.42
C ALA A 70 -2.36 -15.13 -3.29
N PRO A 71 -2.90 -15.58 -2.14
CA PRO A 71 -2.08 -16.09 -1.03
C PRO A 71 -1.37 -17.42 -1.35
N PHE A 72 -1.89 -18.19 -2.31
CA PHE A 72 -1.36 -19.48 -2.74
C PHE A 72 -1.78 -19.80 -4.17
N ASP A 73 -1.17 -20.84 -4.75
CA ASP A 73 -1.55 -21.36 -6.07
C ASP A 73 -2.93 -22.02 -5.99
N GLY A 74 -3.82 -21.76 -6.96
CA GLY A 74 -5.15 -22.35 -6.95
C GLY A 74 -6.02 -21.95 -8.14
N PHE A 75 -7.30 -22.28 -8.06
CA PHE A 75 -8.33 -21.85 -9.00
C PHE A 75 -9.21 -20.79 -8.35
N ILE A 76 -9.46 -19.71 -9.09
CA ILE A 76 -10.26 -18.59 -8.60
C ILE A 76 -11.67 -18.61 -9.21
N THR A 77 -12.66 -18.44 -8.35
CA THR A 77 -14.07 -18.28 -8.70
C THR A 77 -14.59 -16.97 -8.11
N LYS A 78 -15.56 -16.36 -8.80
CA LYS A 78 -16.26 -15.18 -8.29
C LYS A 78 -17.24 -15.61 -7.20
N VAL A 79 -17.25 -14.88 -6.10
CA VAL A 79 -18.32 -14.94 -5.10
C VAL A 79 -19.04 -13.61 -5.02
N ASN A 80 -20.33 -13.65 -4.73
CA ASN A 80 -21.14 -12.46 -4.50
C ASN A 80 -21.46 -12.36 -3.02
N ILE A 81 -21.36 -11.16 -2.47
CA ILE A 81 -21.72 -10.87 -1.08
C ILE A 81 -22.73 -9.73 -1.06
N TYR A 82 -23.59 -9.70 -0.05
CA TYR A 82 -24.58 -8.63 0.12
C TYR A 82 -24.29 -7.86 1.40
N ILE A 83 -24.10 -6.55 1.28
CA ILE A 83 -23.85 -5.65 2.40
C ILE A 83 -24.89 -4.53 2.31
N HIS A 84 -25.69 -4.35 3.37
CA HIS A 84 -26.79 -3.37 3.42
C HIS A 84 -27.72 -3.44 2.19
N GLY A 85 -28.01 -4.65 1.69
CA GLY A 85 -28.86 -4.85 0.52
C GLY A 85 -28.20 -4.55 -0.84
N ARG A 86 -26.94 -4.11 -0.87
CA ARG A 86 -26.14 -3.94 -2.09
C ARG A 86 -25.26 -5.15 -2.34
N GLN A 87 -25.15 -5.54 -3.61
CA GLN A 87 -24.32 -6.66 -4.02
C GLN A 87 -22.89 -6.19 -4.29
N TYR A 88 -21.92 -6.85 -3.68
CA TYR A 88 -20.49 -6.71 -3.94
C TYR A 88 -19.91 -8.02 -4.42
N GLU A 89 -18.73 -7.92 -4.98
CA GLU A 89 -17.98 -9.06 -5.49
C GLU A 89 -16.83 -9.38 -4.55
N GLY A 90 -16.43 -10.64 -4.58
CA GLY A 90 -15.16 -11.07 -4.06
C GLY A 90 -14.70 -12.33 -4.77
N VAL A 91 -13.67 -12.96 -4.22
CA VAL A 91 -13.02 -14.11 -4.83
C VAL A 91 -12.93 -15.25 -3.86
N GLU A 92 -13.14 -16.45 -4.37
CA GLU A 92 -12.83 -17.69 -3.69
C GLU A 92 -11.66 -18.35 -4.43
N ILE A 93 -10.66 -18.81 -3.69
CA ILE A 93 -9.47 -19.46 -4.23
C ILE A 93 -9.38 -20.85 -3.63
N ARG A 94 -9.50 -21.87 -4.48
CA ARG A 94 -9.30 -23.29 -4.11
C ARG A 94 -7.93 -23.77 -4.57
N GLY A 95 -7.05 -24.01 -3.62
CA GLY A 95 -5.77 -24.70 -3.82
C GLY A 95 -5.86 -26.17 -3.43
N GLU A 96 -4.72 -26.86 -3.41
CA GLU A 96 -4.65 -28.29 -3.04
C GLU A 96 -4.95 -28.53 -1.55
N ARG A 97 -4.58 -27.58 -0.69
CA ARG A 97 -4.71 -27.70 0.79
C ARG A 97 -5.59 -26.65 1.43
N PHE A 98 -5.88 -25.56 0.72
CA PHE A 98 -6.53 -24.39 1.29
C PHE A 98 -7.67 -23.93 0.40
N CYS A 99 -8.73 -23.45 1.03
CA CYS A 99 -9.83 -22.77 0.36
C CYS A 99 -10.09 -21.49 1.14
N VAL A 100 -10.00 -20.34 0.46
CA VAL A 100 -10.19 -19.02 1.09
C VAL A 100 -11.10 -18.15 0.26
N LYS A 101 -11.90 -17.33 0.93
CA LYS A 101 -12.64 -16.21 0.37
C LYS A 101 -11.95 -14.91 0.75
N LEU A 102 -11.76 -14.03 -0.23
CA LEU A 102 -11.23 -12.68 -0.05
C LEU A 102 -12.28 -11.67 -0.50
N LEU A 103 -12.68 -10.80 0.42
CA LEU A 103 -13.89 -9.99 0.30
C LEU A 103 -13.66 -8.58 0.87
N PRO A 104 -14.17 -7.50 0.27
CA PRO A 104 -14.64 -7.40 -1.12
C PRO A 104 -13.50 -7.20 -2.13
N VAL A 105 -13.63 -7.79 -3.32
CA VAL A 105 -12.63 -7.69 -4.40
C VAL A 105 -13.31 -7.53 -5.76
N ARG A 106 -12.91 -6.51 -6.52
CA ARG A 106 -13.21 -6.43 -7.96
C ARG A 106 -12.24 -7.30 -8.73
N ILE A 107 -12.73 -8.37 -9.35
CA ILE A 107 -11.92 -9.32 -10.09
C ILE A 107 -11.26 -8.63 -11.30
N ALA A 108 -9.97 -8.90 -11.50
CA ALA A 108 -9.27 -8.41 -12.67
C ALA A 108 -9.82 -9.07 -13.95
N VAL A 109 -10.17 -8.27 -14.96
CA VAL A 109 -10.87 -8.72 -16.18
C VAL A 109 -10.12 -9.84 -16.92
N HIS A 110 -8.80 -9.88 -16.81
CA HIS A 110 -7.95 -10.91 -17.43
C HIS A 110 -7.97 -12.26 -16.70
N ILE A 111 -8.56 -12.33 -15.50
CA ILE A 111 -8.63 -13.53 -14.64
C ILE A 111 -10.08 -14.07 -14.58
N LYS A 112 -10.89 -13.86 -15.63
CA LYS A 112 -12.23 -14.49 -15.70
C LYS A 112 -12.10 -16.01 -15.58
N ALA A 113 -12.31 -16.54 -14.36
CA ALA A 113 -12.28 -17.94 -13.93
C ALA A 113 -11.09 -18.76 -14.44
N GLY A 114 -10.09 -19.01 -13.59
CA GLY A 114 -8.90 -19.76 -14.01
C GLY A 114 -7.89 -20.06 -12.91
N ARG A 115 -6.76 -20.64 -13.31
CA ARG A 115 -5.65 -20.96 -12.41
C ARG A 115 -4.83 -19.69 -12.12
N VAL A 116 -4.52 -19.46 -10.85
CA VAL A 116 -3.69 -18.35 -10.37
C VAL A 116 -2.46 -18.90 -9.64
N ARG A 117 -1.37 -18.15 -9.70
CA ARG A 117 -0.15 -18.43 -8.92
C ARG A 117 -0.11 -17.54 -7.68
N LYS A 118 0.50 -18.01 -6.61
CA LYS A 118 0.83 -17.25 -5.40
C LYS A 118 1.51 -15.93 -5.80
N GLY A 119 1.01 -14.83 -5.23
CA GLY A 119 1.47 -13.47 -5.50
C GLY A 119 0.93 -12.85 -6.79
N ALA A 120 0.16 -13.57 -7.61
CA ALA A 120 -0.50 -12.98 -8.77
C ALA A 120 -1.56 -11.97 -8.32
N VAL A 121 -1.68 -10.87 -9.08
CA VAL A 121 -2.72 -9.86 -8.87
C VAL A 121 -4.05 -10.44 -9.33
N ILE A 122 -4.99 -10.64 -8.41
CA ILE A 122 -6.30 -11.26 -8.69
C ILE A 122 -7.44 -10.25 -8.83
N GLY A 123 -7.21 -9.02 -8.39
CA GLY A 123 -8.21 -7.98 -8.43
C GLY A 123 -7.77 -6.73 -7.70
N ARG A 124 -8.73 -5.86 -7.41
CA ARG A 124 -8.54 -4.67 -6.59
C ARG A 124 -9.54 -4.63 -5.44
N MET A 125 -9.08 -4.14 -4.31
CA MET A 125 -9.90 -3.87 -3.15
C MET A 125 -10.99 -2.86 -3.52
N LEU A 126 -12.25 -3.15 -3.16
CA LEU A 126 -13.34 -2.19 -3.38
C LEU A 126 -13.21 -0.97 -2.44
N ASN A 127 -13.88 0.12 -2.78
CA ASN A 127 -13.93 1.31 -1.92
C ASN A 127 -14.78 1.02 -0.68
N MET A 128 -14.14 0.67 0.42
CA MET A 128 -14.82 0.36 1.67
C MET A 128 -15.26 1.63 2.40
N GLN A 129 -14.51 2.74 2.27
CA GLN A 129 -14.87 4.02 2.88
C GLN A 129 -16.21 4.56 2.39
N GLN A 130 -16.62 4.21 1.18
CA GLN A 130 -17.92 4.59 0.62
C GLN A 130 -19.08 3.99 1.41
N GLU A 131 -18.97 2.74 1.86
CA GLU A 131 -20.03 2.04 2.59
C GLU A 131 -19.88 2.16 4.10
N PHE A 132 -18.64 2.23 4.60
CA PHE A 132 -18.32 2.32 6.01
C PHE A 132 -17.34 3.48 6.28
N PRO A 133 -17.79 4.74 6.21
CA PRO A 133 -16.91 5.90 6.40
C PRO A 133 -16.20 5.89 7.76
N GLY A 134 -14.86 5.85 7.74
CA GLY A 134 -14.02 5.83 8.94
C GLY A 134 -13.77 4.44 9.54
N ILE A 135 -14.10 3.37 8.81
CA ILE A 135 -13.59 2.03 9.11
C ILE A 135 -12.11 1.97 8.74
N ILE A 136 -11.33 1.10 9.37
CA ILE A 136 -10.00 0.77 8.83
C ILE A 136 -10.22 -0.11 7.60
N SER A 137 -9.87 0.36 6.40
CA SER A 137 -10.05 -0.43 5.16
C SER A 137 -9.27 -1.74 5.24
N HIS A 138 -9.93 -2.84 4.89
CA HIS A 138 -9.40 -4.19 5.05
C HIS A 138 -10.01 -5.15 4.03
N LEU A 139 -9.27 -6.22 3.75
CA LEU A 139 -9.77 -7.40 3.07
C LEU A 139 -10.21 -8.42 4.12
N HIS A 140 -11.48 -8.76 4.13
CA HIS A 140 -11.99 -9.88 4.91
C HIS A 140 -11.52 -11.19 4.29
N VAL A 141 -10.76 -11.96 5.06
CA VAL A 141 -10.15 -13.24 4.70
C VAL A 141 -10.80 -14.33 5.53
N GLU A 142 -11.49 -15.26 4.86
CA GLU A 142 -12.24 -16.33 5.53
C GLU A 142 -11.91 -17.68 4.89
N ASN A 143 -11.55 -18.68 5.69
CA ASN A 143 -11.47 -20.05 5.19
C ASN A 143 -12.86 -20.53 4.76
N CYS A 144 -12.96 -21.30 3.69
CA CYS A 144 -14.26 -21.77 3.19
C CYS A 144 -15.04 -22.64 4.18
N ASP A 145 -14.36 -23.23 5.16
CA ASP A 145 -14.93 -24.04 6.25
C ASP A 145 -15.13 -23.25 7.55
N HIS A 146 -14.90 -21.93 7.52
CA HIS A 146 -15.00 -21.00 8.66
C HIS A 146 -14.02 -21.28 9.82
N THR A 147 -12.97 -22.07 9.58
CA THR A 147 -11.88 -22.22 10.54
C THR A 147 -11.00 -20.97 10.58
N ASP A 148 -10.27 -20.79 11.68
CA ASP A 148 -9.39 -19.62 11.86
C ASP A 148 -8.27 -19.58 10.79
N PRO A 149 -8.25 -18.56 9.89
CA PRO A 149 -7.21 -18.43 8.86
C PRO A 149 -5.90 -17.85 9.44
N THR A 150 -5.91 -17.34 10.66
CA THR A 150 -4.78 -16.64 11.30
C THR A 150 -3.47 -17.44 11.26
N PRO A 151 -3.42 -18.75 11.52
CA PRO A 151 -2.17 -19.51 11.49
C PRO A 151 -1.47 -19.51 10.12
N ASN A 152 -2.23 -19.39 9.03
CA ASN A 152 -1.70 -19.36 7.66
C ASN A 152 -1.31 -17.95 7.21
N LEU A 153 -1.96 -16.92 7.79
CA LEU A 153 -1.68 -15.51 7.56
C LEU A 153 -0.46 -15.00 8.34
N ARG A 154 -0.15 -15.63 9.48
CA ARG A 154 1.04 -15.32 10.27
C ARG A 154 2.30 -15.82 9.54
N PRO A 155 3.33 -14.98 9.36
CA PRO A 155 4.64 -15.47 8.96
C PRO A 155 5.22 -16.32 10.10
N GLY A 156 5.06 -17.64 10.03
CA GLY A 156 5.70 -18.56 10.96
C GLY A 156 7.22 -18.47 10.81
N LYS A 157 7.92 -18.44 11.96
CA LYS A 157 9.38 -18.31 12.14
C LYS A 157 10.18 -18.40 10.85
N ILE A 158 10.28 -17.26 10.17
CA ILE A 158 11.23 -17.05 9.11
C ILE A 158 12.59 -16.95 9.81
N VAL A 159 13.60 -17.64 9.25
CA VAL A 159 15.04 -17.31 9.38
C VAL A 159 15.18 -15.81 9.58
N PRO A 160 16.04 -15.30 10.51
CA PRO A 160 16.04 -13.90 10.89
C PRO A 160 15.91 -13.04 9.64
N PRO A 161 14.84 -12.23 9.52
CA PRO A 161 14.60 -11.51 8.30
C PRO A 161 15.85 -10.67 8.04
N LEU A 162 16.44 -10.83 6.87
CA LEU A 162 17.15 -9.72 6.27
C LEU A 162 16.17 -8.53 6.42
N PRO A 163 16.55 -7.44 7.09
CA PRO A 163 15.59 -6.43 7.52
C PRO A 163 14.73 -6.02 6.32
N LEU A 164 13.41 -6.12 6.44
CA LEU A 164 12.44 -5.67 5.45
C LEU A 164 11.97 -4.25 5.81
N PRO A 165 12.63 -3.18 5.32
CA PRO A 165 12.15 -1.82 5.50
C PRO A 165 11.18 -1.42 4.39
N GLN A 166 10.05 -2.11 4.16
CA GLN A 166 9.31 -1.94 2.87
C GLN A 166 7.83 -1.52 2.90
N LEU A 167 7.22 -1.10 4.03
CA LEU A 167 5.93 -0.36 3.95
C LEU A 167 6.13 1.16 3.90
N LYS A 168 7.08 1.67 4.69
CA LYS A 168 7.39 3.09 4.79
C LYS A 168 8.34 3.50 3.67
N TRP A 169 8.02 4.52 2.89
CA TRP A 169 8.98 5.09 1.94
C TRP A 169 10.15 5.78 2.66
N ALA A 170 11.30 5.84 2.00
CA ALA A 170 12.43 6.62 2.48
C ALA A 170 12.08 8.11 2.54
N ALA A 171 12.90 8.87 3.25
CA ALA A 171 12.83 10.32 3.23
C ALA A 171 12.99 10.81 1.78
N VAL A 172 12.04 11.59 1.29
CA VAL A 172 12.07 12.13 -0.08
C VAL A 172 13.04 13.31 -0.15
N CYS A 173 13.17 14.08 0.92
CA CYS A 173 13.98 15.29 0.93
C CYS A 173 15.02 15.32 2.05
N GLN A 174 16.17 15.92 1.74
CA GLN A 174 17.19 16.26 2.71
C GLN A 174 16.62 17.09 3.86
N ASN A 175 17.02 16.76 5.09
CA ASN A 175 16.55 17.39 6.33
C ASN A 175 15.04 17.24 6.58
N ASN A 176 14.37 16.28 5.93
CA ASN A 176 12.98 15.90 6.22
C ASN A 176 12.82 14.37 6.35
N PRO A 177 13.37 13.75 7.41
CA PRO A 177 13.36 12.29 7.58
C PRO A 177 11.96 11.68 7.81
N SER A 178 10.98 12.50 8.20
CA SER A 178 9.59 12.09 8.45
C SER A 178 8.66 12.27 7.25
N ASN A 179 9.15 12.83 6.13
CA ASN A 179 8.30 13.24 5.00
C ASN A 179 7.16 14.18 5.43
N ALA A 180 7.44 15.15 6.31
CA ALA A 180 6.46 16.11 6.79
C ALA A 180 5.73 16.78 5.62
N ILE A 181 4.40 16.73 5.65
CA ILE A 181 3.54 17.28 4.61
C ILE A 181 3.47 18.80 4.74
N ARG A 182 3.47 19.50 3.60
CA ARG A 182 3.23 20.94 3.52
C ARG A 182 1.83 21.25 4.07
N ARG A 183 1.81 22.11 5.08
CA ARG A 183 0.60 22.70 5.66
C ARG A 183 0.00 23.75 4.73
N CYS A 184 -0.95 24.55 5.22
CA CYS A 184 -1.52 25.63 4.43
C CYS A 184 -0.59 26.85 4.37
N ASP A 185 -0.57 27.51 3.22
CA ASP A 185 0.02 28.82 2.99
C ASP A 185 -0.88 29.64 2.04
N ILE A 186 -0.40 30.79 1.57
CA ILE A 186 -1.17 31.70 0.72
C ILE A 186 -1.63 31.09 -0.61
N TYR A 187 -0.99 30.00 -1.06
CA TYR A 187 -1.32 29.28 -2.29
C TYR A 187 -2.25 28.09 -2.07
N GLY A 188 -2.50 27.70 -0.82
CA GLY A 188 -3.36 26.58 -0.44
C GLY A 188 -2.63 25.57 0.45
N CYS A 189 -3.17 24.36 0.55
CA CYS A 189 -2.67 23.32 1.45
C CYS A 189 -2.07 22.13 0.66
N GLY A 190 -1.10 21.45 1.27
CA GLY A 190 -0.32 20.39 0.64
C GLY A 190 -0.80 18.95 0.85
N TYR A 191 -1.83 18.72 1.66
CA TYR A 191 -2.39 17.39 1.90
C TYR A 191 -3.22 16.88 0.71
N TYR A 192 -3.38 15.56 0.60
CA TYR A 192 -4.19 14.92 -0.43
C TYR A 192 -5.67 15.32 -0.29
N GLY A 193 -6.32 15.66 -1.41
CA GLY A 193 -7.72 16.10 -1.42
C GLY A 193 -7.93 17.57 -1.04
N ALA A 194 -6.88 18.33 -0.73
CA ALA A 194 -6.99 19.75 -0.39
C ALA A 194 -7.72 20.54 -1.50
N PRO A 195 -8.64 21.45 -1.15
CA PRO A 195 -9.36 22.25 -2.15
C PRO A 195 -8.40 23.16 -2.90
N ARG A 196 -8.56 23.25 -4.23
CA ARG A 196 -7.83 24.22 -5.07
C ARG A 196 -8.70 25.46 -5.33
N LYS A 197 -8.07 26.64 -5.34
CA LYS A 197 -8.75 27.92 -5.59
C LYS A 197 -9.53 27.89 -6.92
N ASN A 198 -10.65 28.61 -6.96
CA ASN A 198 -11.49 28.83 -8.14
C ASN A 198 -12.10 27.54 -8.74
N GLY A 199 -12.47 26.57 -7.90
CA GLY A 199 -13.21 25.37 -8.36
C GLY A 199 -12.40 24.41 -9.23
N LYS A 200 -11.07 24.55 -9.28
CA LYS A 200 -10.15 23.70 -10.08
C LYS A 200 -9.97 22.28 -9.51
N GLY A 201 -10.93 21.78 -8.76
CA GLY A 201 -10.92 20.44 -8.17
C GLY A 201 -10.11 20.33 -6.87
N ARG A 202 -9.70 19.10 -6.57
CA ARG A 202 -8.96 18.73 -5.36
C ARG A 202 -7.52 18.37 -5.69
N HIS A 203 -6.64 18.54 -4.72
CA HIS A 203 -5.25 18.10 -4.83
C HIS A 203 -5.17 16.58 -4.98
N VAL A 204 -4.54 16.10 -6.06
CA VAL A 204 -4.46 14.67 -6.43
C VAL A 204 -3.14 14.01 -5.98
N GLY A 205 -2.33 14.73 -5.21
CA GLY A 205 -1.07 14.25 -4.65
C GLY A 205 -0.85 14.82 -3.25
N VAL A 206 0.37 14.68 -2.75
CA VAL A 206 0.82 15.20 -1.45
C VAL A 206 2.09 16.00 -1.65
N ASP A 207 2.16 17.18 -1.04
CA ASP A 207 3.30 18.06 -1.10
C ASP A 207 4.22 17.77 0.11
N VAL A 208 5.35 17.10 -0.11
CA VAL A 208 6.33 16.80 0.95
C VAL A 208 7.29 17.98 1.09
N LYS A 209 7.38 18.57 2.30
CA LYS A 209 8.25 19.75 2.54
C LYS A 209 9.68 19.47 2.10
N CYS A 210 10.23 20.39 1.32
CA CYS A 210 11.57 20.31 0.81
C CYS A 210 12.06 21.72 0.46
N HIS A 211 13.30 22.06 0.79
CA HIS A 211 13.82 23.40 0.48
C HIS A 211 14.33 23.47 -0.97
N ASP A 212 14.23 24.64 -1.59
CA ASP A 212 14.80 24.89 -2.92
C ASP A 212 16.29 24.47 -2.97
N GLY A 213 16.67 23.70 -3.99
CA GLY A 213 18.03 23.19 -4.15
C GLY A 213 18.41 22.02 -3.24
N ALA A 214 17.55 21.60 -2.30
CA ALA A 214 17.79 20.46 -1.44
C ALA A 214 17.92 19.15 -2.22
N THR A 215 18.68 18.21 -1.67
CA THR A 215 18.83 16.88 -2.27
C THR A 215 17.52 16.10 -2.15
N VAL A 216 17.12 15.46 -3.25
CA VAL A 216 15.95 14.57 -3.30
C VAL A 216 16.41 13.13 -3.42
N PHE A 217 15.76 12.23 -2.67
CA PHE A 217 16.07 10.81 -2.63
C PHE A 217 14.90 9.95 -3.13
N ALA A 218 15.21 8.76 -3.63
CA ALA A 218 14.20 7.81 -4.09
C ALA A 218 13.39 7.26 -2.90
N PRO A 219 12.05 7.39 -2.89
CA PRO A 219 11.22 6.88 -1.80
C PRO A 219 11.26 5.35 -1.69
N PHE A 220 11.46 4.65 -2.81
CA PHE A 220 11.60 3.20 -2.91
C PHE A 220 12.52 2.83 -4.07
N SER A 221 12.88 1.56 -4.18
CA SER A 221 13.69 1.07 -5.30
C SER A 221 12.81 0.86 -6.53
N GLY A 222 13.27 1.27 -7.70
CA GLY A 222 12.48 1.16 -8.93
C GLY A 222 13.18 1.68 -10.18
N GLN A 223 12.50 1.55 -11.31
CA GLN A 223 12.92 2.10 -12.58
C GLN A 223 12.44 3.54 -12.73
N LEU A 224 13.35 4.40 -13.15
CA LEU A 224 13.05 5.79 -13.48
C LEU A 224 12.56 5.92 -14.92
N SER A 225 11.58 6.80 -15.12
CA SER A 225 11.20 7.28 -16.45
C SER A 225 10.78 8.75 -16.38
N GLY A 226 11.19 9.56 -17.36
CA GLY A 226 10.80 10.96 -17.48
C GLY A 226 11.27 11.55 -18.82
N PRO A 227 11.24 12.88 -18.99
CA PRO A 227 10.76 13.88 -18.02
C PRO A 227 9.24 13.87 -17.83
N ILE A 228 8.77 14.34 -16.68
CA ILE A 228 7.37 14.71 -16.45
C ILE A 228 7.30 16.23 -16.30
N ARG A 229 6.52 16.90 -17.17
CA ARG A 229 6.35 18.36 -17.14
C ARG A 229 4.93 18.69 -16.66
N PRO A 230 4.73 19.06 -15.38
CA PRO A 230 3.39 19.22 -14.85
C PRO A 230 2.68 20.51 -15.28
N PHE A 231 3.41 21.54 -15.67
CA PHE A 231 2.85 22.85 -16.02
C PHE A 231 2.81 23.08 -17.53
N HIS A 232 3.64 22.37 -18.31
CA HIS A 232 3.76 22.51 -19.76
C HIS A 232 4.00 23.96 -20.25
N ASN A 233 4.54 24.81 -19.38
CA ASN A 233 4.74 26.23 -19.63
C ASN A 233 6.21 26.65 -19.53
N GLY A 234 7.12 25.70 -19.28
CA GLY A 234 8.56 25.94 -19.26
C GLY A 234 9.03 26.79 -18.08
N ASN A 235 8.22 26.91 -17.01
CA ASN A 235 8.66 27.61 -15.81
C ASN A 235 9.83 26.88 -15.11
N ALA A 236 10.48 27.56 -14.16
CA ALA A 236 11.69 27.08 -13.51
C ALA A 236 11.52 25.78 -12.69
N ILE A 237 10.28 25.32 -12.47
CA ILE A 237 9.96 24.08 -11.73
C ILE A 237 9.22 23.03 -12.59
N ASP A 238 9.13 23.22 -13.91
CA ASP A 238 8.38 22.38 -14.85
C ASP A 238 9.16 21.12 -15.27
N ASP A 239 9.58 20.33 -14.27
CA ASP A 239 10.27 19.07 -14.48
C ASP A 239 9.98 18.08 -13.34
N GLY A 240 10.24 16.81 -13.61
CA GLY A 240 9.83 15.71 -12.77
C GLY A 240 10.20 14.36 -13.33
N ILE A 241 9.99 13.34 -12.51
CA ILE A 241 10.34 11.96 -12.84
C ILE A 241 9.29 10.99 -12.29
N LYS A 242 9.08 9.89 -13.01
CA LYS A 242 8.32 8.73 -12.55
C LYS A 242 9.30 7.73 -11.95
N ILE A 243 8.90 7.09 -10.87
CA ILE A 243 9.54 5.89 -10.35
C ILE A 243 8.53 4.76 -10.24
N GLU A 244 8.88 3.59 -10.77
CA GLU A 244 8.02 2.40 -10.78
C GLU A 244 8.80 1.18 -10.29
N GLY A 245 8.30 0.51 -9.24
CA GLY A 245 8.99 -0.62 -8.63
C GLY A 245 8.42 -0.99 -7.27
N GLY A 246 8.56 -2.26 -6.88
CA GLY A 246 8.09 -2.75 -5.57
C GLY A 246 6.57 -2.63 -5.36
N GLY A 247 5.78 -2.65 -6.44
CA GLY A 247 4.32 -2.43 -6.40
C GLY A 247 3.90 -0.97 -6.53
N PHE A 248 4.82 -0.01 -6.36
CA PHE A 248 4.49 1.41 -6.40
C PHE A 248 4.75 2.02 -7.78
N CYS A 249 3.93 3.01 -8.15
CA CYS A 249 4.15 3.90 -9.28
C CYS A 249 3.88 5.34 -8.83
N VAL A 250 4.92 6.17 -8.83
CA VAL A 250 4.86 7.53 -8.29
C VAL A 250 5.52 8.52 -9.23
N LYS A 251 4.91 9.71 -9.35
CA LYS A 251 5.48 10.90 -9.98
C LYS A 251 6.03 11.80 -8.88
N LEU A 252 7.29 12.20 -9.00
CA LEU A 252 7.93 13.24 -8.21
C LEU A 252 8.09 14.46 -9.11
N LEU A 253 7.44 15.56 -8.75
CA LEU A 253 7.46 16.80 -9.52
C LEU A 253 8.25 17.89 -8.81
N CYS A 254 8.62 18.93 -9.56
CA CYS A 254 9.45 20.04 -9.08
C CYS A 254 10.88 19.60 -8.69
N ILE A 255 11.39 18.56 -9.37
CA ILE A 255 12.74 18.01 -9.18
C ILE A 255 13.51 18.10 -10.50
N LYS A 256 14.79 18.49 -10.42
CA LYS A 256 15.78 18.25 -11.47
C LYS A 256 16.47 16.91 -11.19
N PRO A 257 16.10 15.82 -11.87
CA PRO A 257 16.71 14.53 -11.62
C PRO A 257 18.14 14.49 -12.15
N ASP A 258 18.99 13.68 -11.51
CA ASP A 258 20.37 13.43 -11.99
C ASP A 258 20.36 12.62 -13.30
N THR A 259 19.36 11.75 -13.47
CA THR A 259 19.06 10.99 -14.70
C THR A 259 17.56 10.73 -14.79
N TYR A 260 17.00 10.71 -16.00
CA TYR A 260 15.57 10.39 -16.22
C TYR A 260 15.28 8.90 -16.35
N ARG A 261 16.32 8.08 -16.48
CA ARG A 261 16.20 6.64 -16.77
C ARG A 261 17.19 5.84 -15.93
N GLY A 262 16.88 4.56 -15.79
CA GLY A 262 17.72 3.60 -15.07
C GLY A 262 17.15 3.24 -13.71
N TYR A 263 17.77 2.23 -13.10
CA TYR A 263 17.33 1.69 -11.83
C TYR A 263 17.94 2.46 -10.66
N VAL A 264 17.12 2.76 -9.65
CA VAL A 264 17.56 3.38 -8.40
C VAL A 264 17.18 2.53 -7.20
N ARG A 265 17.97 2.62 -6.14
CA ARG A 265 17.70 2.00 -4.85
C ARG A 265 16.94 2.97 -3.95
N LYS A 266 16.11 2.43 -3.06
CA LYS A 266 15.47 3.20 -1.98
C LYS A 266 16.52 4.03 -1.22
N GLY A 267 16.21 5.30 -0.98
CA GLY A 267 17.09 6.26 -0.30
C GLY A 267 18.26 6.75 -1.13
N GLN A 268 18.43 6.27 -2.37
CA GLN A 268 19.47 6.78 -3.27
C GLN A 268 19.17 8.23 -3.66
N ARG A 269 20.20 9.06 -3.74
CA ARG A 269 20.10 10.41 -4.31
C ARG A 269 19.63 10.31 -5.76
N ILE A 270 18.60 11.08 -6.11
CA ILE A 270 18.03 11.10 -7.48
C ILE A 270 17.96 12.48 -8.11
N GLY A 271 18.25 13.56 -7.36
CA GLY A 271 18.28 14.89 -7.94
C GLY A 271 18.32 16.01 -6.92
N LYS A 272 17.90 17.20 -7.35
CA LYS A 272 17.69 18.37 -6.50
C LYS A 272 16.31 18.96 -6.71
N MET A 273 15.75 19.51 -5.65
CA MET A 273 14.53 20.31 -5.75
C MET A 273 14.78 21.57 -6.60
N LEU A 274 13.86 21.86 -7.50
CA LEU A 274 13.87 23.06 -8.36
C LEU A 274 13.53 24.34 -7.55
N PRO A 275 13.88 25.54 -8.05
CA PRO A 275 13.72 26.80 -7.31
C PRO A 275 12.25 27.26 -7.27
N MET A 276 11.45 26.63 -6.43
CA MET A 276 10.02 26.90 -6.28
C MET A 276 9.71 28.32 -5.84
N GLN A 277 10.54 28.93 -4.99
CA GLN A 277 10.34 30.31 -4.54
C GLN A 277 10.43 31.33 -5.68
N GLN A 278 11.07 31.00 -6.80
CA GLN A 278 11.12 31.88 -7.98
C GLN A 278 9.77 31.91 -8.72
N VAL A 279 9.00 30.82 -8.65
CA VAL A 279 7.72 30.70 -9.35
C VAL A 279 6.56 31.04 -8.42
N PHE A 280 6.65 30.66 -7.14
CA PHE A 280 5.63 30.90 -6.13
C PHE A 280 6.24 31.51 -4.85
N PRO A 281 6.60 32.80 -4.84
CA PRO A 281 7.18 33.45 -3.67
C PRO A 281 6.27 33.35 -2.43
N GLY A 282 6.78 32.78 -1.34
CA GLY A 282 6.03 32.62 -0.08
C GLY A 282 5.24 31.32 0.04
N ILE A 283 5.34 30.41 -0.95
CA ILE A 283 4.87 29.03 -0.80
C ILE A 283 5.77 28.28 0.18
N ILE A 284 5.26 27.27 0.88
CA ILE A 284 6.16 26.31 1.53
C ILE A 284 6.74 25.42 0.43
N SER A 285 8.05 25.52 0.18
CA SER A 285 8.73 24.70 -0.81
C SER A 285 8.51 23.19 -0.55
N HIS A 286 8.25 22.42 -1.61
CA HIS A 286 7.94 20.99 -1.53
C HIS A 286 8.30 20.23 -2.81
N ILE A 287 8.43 18.91 -2.67
CA ILE A 287 8.29 17.97 -3.79
C ILE A 287 6.85 17.50 -3.83
N HIS A 288 6.20 17.64 -4.97
CA HIS A 288 4.87 17.09 -5.16
C HIS A 288 4.98 15.60 -5.50
N VAL A 289 4.30 14.77 -4.71
CA VAL A 289 4.31 13.31 -4.79
C VAL A 289 2.91 12.83 -5.16
N GLU A 290 2.78 12.20 -6.31
CA GLU A 290 1.49 11.72 -6.84
C GLU A 290 1.60 10.25 -7.25
N ASN A 291 0.71 9.39 -6.75
CA ASN A 291 0.59 8.03 -7.29
C ASN A 291 0.11 8.09 -8.74
N CYS A 292 0.60 7.20 -9.61
CA CYS A 292 0.27 7.21 -11.04
C CYS A 292 -1.23 7.10 -11.32
N ASP A 293 -1.97 6.40 -10.46
CA ASP A 293 -3.43 6.23 -10.51
C ASP A 293 -4.21 7.31 -9.74
N ARG A 294 -3.50 8.30 -9.18
CA ARG A 294 -4.02 9.41 -8.38
C ARG A 294 -4.64 9.00 -7.05
N SER A 295 -4.35 7.79 -6.55
CA SER A 295 -4.70 7.39 -5.17
C SER A 295 -3.87 8.17 -4.13
N ASP A 296 -4.31 8.15 -2.87
CA ASP A 296 -3.66 8.87 -1.78
C ASP A 296 -2.33 8.21 -1.35
N PRO A 297 -1.16 8.87 -1.52
CA PRO A 297 0.14 8.32 -1.13
C PRO A 297 0.48 8.54 0.35
N THR A 298 -0.36 9.21 1.13
CA THR A 298 -0.05 9.68 2.49
C THR A 298 0.45 8.56 3.40
N PHE A 299 -0.20 7.41 3.38
CA PHE A 299 0.14 6.29 4.27
C PHE A 299 1.59 5.83 4.08
N HIS A 300 2.08 5.76 2.84
CA HIS A 300 3.45 5.33 2.55
C HIS A 300 4.50 6.38 2.95
N LEU A 301 4.12 7.66 2.90
CA LEU A 301 5.01 8.78 3.24
C LEU A 301 5.15 8.95 4.76
N THR A 302 4.04 8.96 5.50
CA THR A 302 4.01 9.34 6.92
C THR A 302 3.66 8.20 7.87
N ASN A 303 3.42 6.99 7.37
CA ASN A 303 3.00 5.84 8.17
C ASN A 303 1.69 6.10 8.96
N GLY A 304 0.74 6.83 8.36
CA GLY A 304 -0.56 7.15 8.97
C GLY A 304 -0.50 8.19 10.09
N GLN A 305 0.67 8.72 10.42
CA GLN A 305 0.81 9.86 11.33
C GLN A 305 0.54 11.14 10.53
N GLN A 306 -0.72 11.54 10.45
CA GLN A 306 -1.03 12.94 10.22
C GLN A 306 -0.96 13.63 11.59
N ASP A 307 -0.13 14.65 11.71
CA ASP A 307 -0.22 15.57 12.85
C ASP A 307 -1.65 16.13 12.87
N GLN A 308 -2.48 15.65 13.80
CA GLN A 308 -3.79 16.19 14.14
C GLN A 308 -3.63 17.50 14.92
N GLN A 309 -2.93 18.47 14.34
CA GLN A 309 -2.96 19.85 14.78
C GLN A 309 -3.34 20.66 13.54
N ASP A 310 -4.64 20.96 13.44
CA ASP A 310 -5.23 22.14 12.75
C ASP A 310 -6.70 21.89 12.32
N GLN A 311 -7.51 21.24 13.17
CA GLN A 311 -8.97 21.42 13.16
C GLN A 311 -9.46 22.41 14.23
N GLN A 312 -8.56 23.11 14.94
CA GLN A 312 -8.90 24.22 15.82
C GLN A 312 -8.28 25.51 15.29
N GLY A 313 -8.99 26.13 14.34
CA GLY A 313 -8.58 27.39 13.74
C GLY A 313 -9.63 28.04 12.85
N GLN A 314 -10.91 27.73 13.05
CA GLN A 314 -12.03 28.49 12.49
C GLN A 314 -13.00 28.78 13.64
N GLY A 315 -12.78 29.92 14.28
CA GLY A 315 -13.51 30.33 15.47
C GLY A 315 -13.07 31.72 15.92
N THR A 316 -13.20 32.70 15.03
CA THR A 316 -13.44 34.11 15.36
C THR A 316 -14.39 34.67 14.32
#